data_AF-A0A0G1BC69-F1
#
_entry.id   AF-A0A0G1BC69-F1
#
_cell.length_a   1.000
_cell.length_b   1.000
_cell.length_c   1.000
_cell.angle_alpha   90.00
_cell.angle_beta   90.00
_cell.angle_gamma   90.00
#
_symmetry.space_group_name_H-M   'P 1'
#
loop_
_entity.id
_entity.type
_entity.pdbx_description
1 polymer ?
#
loop_
_entity_poly.entity_id
_entity_poly.type
_entity_poly.pdbx_seq_one_letter_code
_entity_poly.pdbx_strand_id
1 'polypeptide(L)'
;MKKGGFTLVEMLVVIAIVGILSAAVLASLGPARNRAKDARIISGLGQLRSIAEILYDGDYAAVVIGQADIAKIAADITNNQGGVTITLSANTLTFAAESSLAGGGFYCVDSAGTAKNYTVNPDTSAGLCP
;
A
#
# COMPACT_ATOMS: atom_id res chain seq x y z
N MET A 1 25.67 43.86 -32.94
CA MET A 1 25.12 42.50 -32.86
C MET A 1 23.61 42.59 -32.79
N LYS A 2 22.87 42.15 -33.82
CA LYS A 2 21.39 42.15 -33.78
C LYS A 2 20.93 40.94 -32.96
N LYS A 3 20.35 41.20 -31.78
CA LYS A 3 19.61 40.18 -31.03
C LYS A 3 18.32 39.88 -31.81
N GLY A 4 18.18 38.65 -32.32
CA GLY A 4 16.92 38.16 -32.88
C GLY A 4 15.89 38.01 -31.76
N GLY A 5 14.69 38.55 -31.96
CA GLY A 5 13.55 38.36 -31.06
C GLY A 5 12.78 37.08 -31.41
N PHE A 6 12.19 36.45 -30.40
CA PHE A 6 11.24 35.35 -30.58
C PHE A 6 9.94 35.88 -31.21
N THR A 7 9.37 35.13 -32.15
CA THR A 7 8.08 35.47 -32.75
C THR A 7 6.92 34.99 -31.87
N LEU A 8 5.77 35.67 -31.98
CA LEU A 8 4.55 35.28 -31.27
C LEU A 8 4.07 33.88 -31.67
N VAL A 9 4.28 33.49 -32.92
CA VAL A 9 3.89 32.17 -33.45
C VAL A 9 4.74 31.07 -32.82
N GLU A 10 6.04 31.32 -32.62
CA GLU A 10 6.94 30.35 -31.97
C GLU A 10 6.54 30.12 -30.51
N MET A 11 6.18 31.16 -29.76
CA MET A 11 5.69 30.97 -28.38
C MET A 11 4.33 30.27 -28.33
N LEU A 12 3.46 30.50 -29.31
CA LEU A 12 2.14 29.86 -29.39
C LEU A 12 2.24 28.36 -29.69
N VAL A 13 3.14 27.95 -30.60
CA VAL A 13 3.36 26.52 -30.90
C VAL A 13 3.98 25.80 -29.71
N VAL A 14 4.91 26.42 -28.98
CA VAL A 14 5.57 25.79 -27.83
C VAL A 14 4.58 25.49 -26.72
N ILE A 15 3.69 26.42 -26.36
CA ILE A 15 2.69 26.16 -25.32
C ILE A 15 1.68 25.10 -25.76
N ALA A 16 1.36 25.01 -27.06
CA ALA A 16 0.49 23.97 -27.59
C ALA A 16 1.12 22.57 -27.45
N ILE A 17 2.40 22.42 -27.80
CA ILE A 17 3.11 21.14 -27.70
C ILE A 17 3.32 20.73 -26.23
N VAL A 18 3.76 21.66 -25.37
CA VAL A 18 3.93 21.41 -23.93
C VAL A 18 2.59 21.01 -23.29
N GLY A 19 1.49 21.63 -23.72
CA GLY A 19 0.13 21.28 -23.29
C GLY A 19 -0.20 19.81 -23.56
N ILE A 20 0.01 19.34 -24.79
CA ILE A 20 -0.29 17.95 -25.21
C ILE A 20 0.59 16.94 -24.44
N LEU A 21 1.89 17.21 -24.36
CA LEU A 21 2.83 16.32 -23.66
C LEU A 21 2.54 16.26 -22.15
N SER A 22 2.21 17.38 -21.52
CA SER A 22 1.92 17.43 -20.08
C SER A 22 0.64 16.67 -19.71
N ALA A 23 -0.38 16.72 -20.55
CA ALA A 23 -1.63 15.97 -20.35
C ALA A 23 -1.40 14.45 -20.37
N ALA A 24 -0.58 13.95 -21.30
CA ALA A 24 -0.25 12.52 -21.39
C ALA A 24 0.49 12.02 -20.14
N VAL A 25 1.43 12.81 -19.61
CA VAL A 25 2.16 12.46 -18.38
C VAL A 25 1.24 12.42 -17.16
N LEU A 26 0.37 13.41 -17.00
CA LEU A 26 -0.58 13.50 -15.88
C LEU A 26 -1.53 12.29 -15.82
N ALA A 27 -1.99 11.80 -16.97
CA ALA A 27 -2.86 10.62 -17.05
C ALA A 27 -2.20 9.34 -16.49
N SER A 28 -0.88 9.22 -16.59
CA SER A 28 -0.14 8.04 -16.11
C SER A 28 0.27 8.11 -14.63
N LEU A 29 0.36 9.32 -14.06
CA LEU A 29 0.96 9.54 -12.74
C LEU A 29 0.05 9.09 -11.58
N GLY A 30 -1.27 9.20 -11.73
CA GLY A 30 -2.24 8.77 -10.71
C GLY A 30 -2.13 7.28 -10.38
N PRO A 31 -2.35 6.38 -11.37
CA PRO A 31 -2.21 4.94 -11.16
C PRO A 31 -0.81 4.51 -10.72
N ALA A 32 0.25 5.17 -11.23
CA ALA A 32 1.62 4.89 -10.81
C ALA A 32 1.86 5.18 -9.31
N ARG A 33 1.32 6.30 -8.80
CA ARG A 33 1.39 6.63 -7.37
C ARG A 33 0.61 5.64 -6.51
N ASN A 34 -0.55 5.17 -6.97
CA ASN A 34 -1.32 4.17 -6.24
C ASN A 34 -0.57 2.83 -6.17
N ARG A 35 0.01 2.36 -7.28
CA ARG A 35 0.86 1.15 -7.29
C ARG A 35 2.06 1.25 -6.35
N ALA A 36 2.69 2.43 -6.27
CA ALA A 36 3.79 2.66 -5.35
C ALA A 36 3.35 2.58 -3.88
N LYS A 37 2.18 3.13 -3.55
CA LYS A 37 1.57 3.01 -2.22
C LYS A 37 1.20 1.56 -1.92
N ASP A 38 0.60 0.85 -2.86
CA ASP A 38 0.24 -0.57 -2.72
C ASP A 38 1.46 -1.43 -2.44
N ALA A 39 2.56 -1.22 -3.17
CA ALA A 39 3.82 -1.92 -2.93
C ALA A 39 4.36 -1.65 -1.51
N ARG A 40 4.22 -0.42 -1.00
CA ARG A 40 4.61 -0.06 0.36
C ARG A 40 3.72 -0.75 1.40
N ILE A 41 2.41 -0.81 1.16
CA ILE A 41 1.43 -1.49 2.03
C ILE A 41 1.73 -2.99 2.11
N ILE A 42 1.93 -3.63 0.95
CA ILE A 42 2.27 -5.06 0.84
C ILE A 42 3.56 -5.37 1.59
N SER A 43 4.60 -4.54 1.42
CA SER A 43 5.86 -4.68 2.17
C SER A 43 5.65 -4.52 3.68
N GLY A 44 4.83 -3.56 4.11
CA GLY A 44 4.47 -3.37 5.52
C GLY A 44 3.79 -4.60 6.12
N LEU A 45 2.82 -5.21 5.42
CA LEU A 45 2.18 -6.45 5.88
C LEU A 45 3.17 -7.62 5.94
N GLY A 46 4.13 -7.71 5.01
CA GLY A 46 5.21 -8.70 5.09
C GLY A 46 6.14 -8.49 6.30
N GLN A 47 6.43 -7.24 6.66
CA GLN A 47 7.17 -6.91 7.87
C GLN A 47 6.36 -7.25 9.14
N LEU A 48 5.05 -6.97 9.13
CA LEU A 48 4.14 -7.33 10.23
C LEU A 48 4.16 -8.83 10.47
N ARG A 49 4.05 -9.64 9.40
CA ARG A 49 4.20 -11.09 9.50
C ARG A 49 5.53 -11.47 10.15
N SER A 50 6.64 -10.89 9.70
CA SER A 50 7.97 -11.20 10.26
C SER A 50 8.06 -10.88 11.75
N ILE A 51 7.47 -9.77 12.20
CA ILE A 51 7.40 -9.41 13.62
C ILE A 51 6.46 -10.34 14.38
N ALA A 52 5.34 -10.74 13.79
CA ALA A 52 4.42 -11.70 14.39
C ALA A 52 5.11 -13.03 14.70
N GLU A 53 5.97 -13.52 13.81
CA GLU A 53 6.79 -14.72 14.05
C GLU A 53 7.82 -14.50 15.18
N ILE A 54 8.38 -13.29 15.32
CA ILE A 54 9.30 -12.95 16.42
C ILE A 54 8.57 -12.89 17.77
N LEU A 55 7.33 -12.42 17.77
CA LEU A 55 6.50 -12.29 18.97
C LEU A 55 5.81 -13.61 19.37
N TYR A 56 5.94 -14.66 18.57
CA TYR A 56 5.32 -15.94 18.84
C TYR A 56 5.99 -16.64 20.04
N ASP A 57 5.22 -16.83 21.11
CA ASP A 57 5.64 -17.50 22.35
C ASP A 57 4.71 -18.68 22.67
N GLY A 58 4.41 -19.49 21.64
CA GLY A 58 3.42 -20.57 21.70
C GLY A 58 2.03 -20.14 21.20
N ASP A 59 1.77 -18.83 21.16
CA ASP A 59 0.62 -18.21 20.50
C ASP A 59 0.97 -16.83 19.91
N TYR A 60 -0.01 -16.22 19.22
CA TYR A 60 0.09 -14.87 18.65
C TYR A 60 -0.64 -13.80 19.48
N ALA A 61 -0.89 -14.03 20.78
CA ALA A 61 -1.65 -13.07 21.60
C ALA A 61 -0.99 -11.67 21.69
N ALA A 62 0.34 -11.61 21.51
CA ALA A 62 1.10 -10.37 21.48
C ALA A 62 1.04 -9.62 20.14
N VAL A 63 0.48 -10.21 19.08
CA VAL A 63 0.39 -9.62 17.74
C VAL A 63 -0.82 -8.68 17.67
N VAL A 64 -0.66 -7.49 18.24
CA VAL A 64 -1.71 -6.46 18.33
C VAL A 64 -1.15 -5.09 17.97
N ILE A 65 -2.02 -4.18 17.51
CA ILE A 65 -1.64 -2.80 17.14
C ILE A 65 -1.12 -1.97 18.35
N GLY A 66 -1.25 -2.49 19.57
CA GLY A 66 -0.62 -1.92 20.77
C GLY A 66 0.89 -2.16 20.90
N GLN A 67 1.47 -3.09 20.13
CA GLN A 67 2.91 -3.33 20.13
C GLN A 67 3.64 -2.23 19.33
N ALA A 68 4.75 -1.71 19.85
CA ALA A 68 5.38 -0.49 19.35
C ALA A 68 5.84 -0.57 17.88
N ASP A 69 6.31 -1.72 17.41
CA ASP A 69 6.81 -1.88 16.04
C ASP A 69 5.68 -2.19 15.05
N ILE A 70 4.68 -2.99 15.46
CA ILE A 70 3.44 -3.18 14.72
C ILE A 70 2.71 -1.85 14.56
N ALA A 71 2.67 -1.00 15.60
CA ALA A 71 2.05 0.32 15.54
C ALA A 71 2.73 1.25 14.51
N LYS A 72 4.07 1.21 14.41
CA LYS A 72 4.81 1.97 13.39
C LYS A 72 4.48 1.50 11.98
N ILE A 73 4.42 0.18 11.78
CA ILE A 73 4.07 -0.41 10.49
C ILE A 73 2.63 -0.05 10.12
N ALA A 74 1.70 -0.18 11.06
CA ALA A 74 0.30 0.20 10.86
C ALA A 74 0.16 1.68 10.49
N ALA A 75 0.88 2.58 11.18
CA ALA A 75 0.90 4.00 10.85
C ALA A 75 1.48 4.28 9.45
N ASP A 76 2.55 3.58 9.06
CA ASP A 76 3.12 3.68 7.72
C ASP A 76 2.14 3.21 6.63
N ILE A 77 1.43 2.11 6.86
CA ILE A 77 0.38 1.61 5.96
C ILE A 77 -0.76 2.62 5.85
N THR A 78 -1.23 3.19 6.97
CA THR A 78 -2.27 4.23 6.98
C THR A 78 -1.84 5.49 6.24
N ASN A 79 -0.58 5.93 6.39
CA ASN A 79 -0.03 7.07 5.65
C ASN A 79 -0.01 6.84 4.12
N ASN A 80 0.02 5.57 3.69
CA ASN A 80 -0.07 5.18 2.29
C ASN A 80 -1.52 4.93 1.82
N GLN A 81 -2.53 5.32 2.61
CA GLN A 81 -3.97 5.14 2.37
C GLN A 81 -4.45 3.68 2.42
N GLY A 82 -3.70 2.81 3.08
CA GLY A 82 -4.21 1.51 3.50
C GLY A 82 -4.93 1.60 4.85
N GLY A 83 -5.26 0.45 5.42
CA GLY A 83 -5.81 0.33 6.76
C GLY A 83 -5.58 -1.07 7.28
N VAL A 84 -4.82 -1.22 8.35
CA VAL A 84 -4.45 -2.54 8.89
C VAL A 84 -5.52 -3.05 9.85
N THR A 85 -5.99 -4.27 9.60
CA THR A 85 -6.76 -5.05 10.57
C THR A 85 -5.96 -6.30 10.89
N ILE A 86 -5.80 -6.61 12.18
CA ILE A 86 -5.19 -7.86 12.65
C ILE A 86 -6.27 -8.65 13.36
N THR A 87 -6.47 -9.89 12.93
CA THR A 87 -7.44 -10.82 13.48
C THR A 87 -6.71 -12.04 14.02
N LEU A 88 -6.98 -12.39 15.27
CA LEU A 88 -6.50 -13.61 15.91
C LEU A 88 -7.63 -14.65 15.92
N SER A 89 -7.27 -15.93 15.76
CA SER A 89 -8.21 -17.02 16.05
C SER A 89 -8.60 -17.00 17.54
N ALA A 90 -9.74 -17.62 17.86
CA ALA A 90 -10.25 -17.74 19.23
C ALA A 90 -9.25 -18.36 20.22
N ASN A 91 -8.32 -19.20 19.72
CA ASN A 91 -7.27 -19.84 20.51
C ASN A 91 -5.90 -19.17 20.37
N THR A 92 -5.83 -17.99 19.74
CA THR A 92 -4.60 -17.21 19.46
C THR A 92 -3.50 -17.94 18.70
N LEU A 93 -3.72 -19.18 18.23
CA LEU A 93 -2.70 -19.99 17.54
C LEU A 93 -2.49 -19.60 16.08
N THR A 94 -3.41 -18.85 15.50
CA THR A 94 -3.31 -18.32 14.13
C THR A 94 -3.65 -16.85 14.12
N PHE A 95 -3.01 -16.12 13.21
CA PHE A 95 -3.30 -14.72 12.96
C PHE A 95 -3.41 -14.46 11.46
N ALA A 96 -4.23 -13.48 11.12
CA ALA A 96 -4.26 -12.86 9.81
C ALA A 96 -4.17 -11.35 9.97
N ALA A 97 -3.43 -10.71 9.07
CA ALA A 97 -3.36 -9.27 8.94
C ALA A 97 -3.74 -8.88 7.52
N GLU A 98 -4.71 -8.00 7.40
CA GLU A 98 -5.21 -7.49 6.12
C GLU A 98 -5.04 -5.99 6.03
N SER A 99 -4.93 -5.49 4.80
CA SER A 99 -5.05 -4.07 4.52
C SER A 99 -5.78 -3.80 3.22
N SER A 100 -6.55 -2.71 3.19
CA SER A 100 -6.98 -2.10 1.95
C SER A 100 -5.79 -1.55 1.15
N LEU A 101 -5.90 -1.58 -0.17
CA LEU A 101 -4.91 -1.04 -1.10
C LEU A 101 -5.39 0.31 -1.65
N ALA A 102 -4.46 1.23 -1.89
CA ALA A 102 -4.74 2.54 -2.46
C ALA A 102 -5.21 2.44 -3.92
N GLY A 103 -4.76 1.42 -4.65
CA GLY A 103 -5.23 1.07 -5.99
C GLY A 103 -6.60 0.36 -6.02
N GLY A 104 -7.17 0.04 -4.86
CA GLY A 104 -8.38 -0.78 -4.71
C GLY A 104 -8.08 -2.25 -4.44
N GLY A 105 -9.03 -2.93 -3.81
CA GLY A 105 -8.84 -4.29 -3.31
C GLY A 105 -8.14 -4.33 -1.95
N PHE A 106 -7.73 -5.53 -1.56
CA PHE A 106 -7.16 -5.85 -0.25
C PHE A 106 -5.96 -6.77 -0.42
N TYR A 107 -5.04 -6.73 0.53
CA TYR A 107 -3.96 -7.70 0.65
C TYR A 107 -4.03 -8.32 2.04
N CYS A 108 -3.91 -9.64 2.10
CA CYS A 108 -3.93 -10.39 3.37
C CYS A 108 -2.70 -11.27 3.49
N VAL A 109 -2.15 -11.30 4.70
CA VAL A 109 -1.09 -12.22 5.14
C VAL A 109 -1.54 -12.98 6.38
N ASP A 110 -1.10 -14.22 6.56
CA ASP A 110 -1.45 -15.03 7.74
C ASP A 110 -0.28 -15.83 8.30
N SER A 111 -0.48 -16.50 9.44
CA SER A 111 0.50 -17.43 10.02
C SER A 111 0.74 -18.68 9.16
N ALA A 112 -0.18 -19.07 8.29
CA ALA A 112 -0.08 -20.30 7.49
C ALA A 112 0.83 -20.17 6.25
N GLY A 113 1.20 -18.95 5.86
CA GLY A 113 2.04 -18.74 4.67
C GLY A 113 1.38 -17.88 3.59
N THR A 114 0.10 -17.57 3.72
CA THR A 114 -0.65 -16.85 2.70
C THR A 114 -0.17 -15.41 2.61
N ALA A 115 -0.09 -14.91 1.38
CA ALA A 115 0.25 -13.53 1.06
C ALA A 115 -0.34 -13.19 -0.32
N LYS A 116 -1.62 -12.77 -0.37
CA LYS A 116 -2.41 -12.69 -1.61
C LYS A 116 -3.27 -11.42 -1.69
N ASN A 117 -3.59 -11.02 -2.92
CA ASN A 117 -4.53 -9.93 -3.23
C ASN A 117 -5.97 -10.46 -3.30
N TYR A 118 -6.91 -9.69 -2.80
CA TYR A 118 -8.35 -9.95 -2.82
C TYR A 118 -9.10 -8.73 -3.38
N THR A 119 -10.21 -8.96 -4.08
CA THR A 119 -11.05 -7.87 -4.62
C THR A 119 -12.11 -7.39 -3.64
N VAL A 120 -12.46 -8.23 -2.67
CA VAL A 120 -13.35 -7.95 -1.54
C VAL A 120 -12.58 -8.10 -0.24
N ASN A 121 -13.09 -7.56 0.86
CA ASN A 121 -12.44 -7.72 2.15
C ASN A 121 -12.37 -9.22 2.50
N PRO A 122 -11.17 -9.80 2.71
CA PRO A 122 -11.06 -11.21 3.05
C PRO A 122 -11.71 -11.49 4.43
N ASP A 123 -12.33 -12.64 4.57
CA ASP A 123 -12.82 -13.08 5.88
C ASP A 123 -11.64 -13.63 6.69
N THR A 124 -11.17 -12.85 7.65
CA THR A 124 -10.05 -13.21 8.53
C THR A 124 -10.50 -13.73 9.90
N SER A 125 -11.79 -14.02 10.10
CA SER A 125 -12.38 -14.41 11.39
C SER A 125 -11.74 -15.67 12.02
N ALA A 126 -11.18 -16.57 11.21
CA ALA A 126 -10.45 -17.75 11.67
C ALA A 126 -8.96 -17.47 11.99
N GLY A 127 -8.52 -16.21 11.95
CA GLY A 127 -7.10 -15.84 12.03
C GLY A 127 -6.31 -16.40 10.85
N LEU A 128 -6.93 -16.54 9.67
CA LEU A 128 -6.31 -17.02 8.43
C LEU A 128 -6.88 -16.23 7.26
N CYS A 129 -6.10 -16.07 6.19
CA CYS A 129 -6.63 -15.53 4.95
C CYS A 129 -7.46 -16.62 4.22
N PRO A 130 -8.54 -16.26 3.51
CA PRO A 130 -9.34 -17.19 2.71
C PRO A 130 -8.57 -17.86 1.56
#